data_AF-A0A820N476-F1
#
_entry.id   AF-A0A820N476-F1
#
_cell.length_a   1.000
_cell.length_b   1.000
_cell.length_c   1.000
_cell.angle_alpha   90.00
_cell.angle_beta   90.00
_cell.angle_gamma   90.00
#
_symmetry.space_group_name_H-M   'P 1'
#
loop_
_entity.id
_entity.type
_entity.pdbx_description
1 polymer ?
#
loop_
_entity_poly.entity_id
_entity_poly.type
_entity_poly.pdbx_seq_one_letter_code
_entity_poly.pdbx_strand_id
1 'polypeptide(L)'
;FNDSNGDARGACFIITQSKQPLPLLVWLHSSLYPASSISLTGLLEQADKANLTGTSDGPLGYHILLPYGRSTTHFYPIPDDQGTGWDNWYRNYNRSDPALNVDVQAMDYFINKVLTTQSNDYQIDKSRVFLSGWSNGAAMAVEYALNTPGIASVAVYSAPDPYRDNHDPCAQTPYPTNLTPIRILYNQCD
;
A
#
# COMPACT_ATOMS: atom_id res chain seq x y z
N PHE A 1 2.39 4.04 -16.38
CA PHE A 1 3.46 4.92 -15.84
C PHE A 1 4.75 4.16 -16.04
N ASN A 2 5.85 4.79 -16.46
CA ASN A 2 7.14 4.12 -16.49
C ASN A 2 7.95 4.61 -15.29
N ASP A 3 8.52 3.71 -14.52
CA ASP A 3 9.37 4.07 -13.37
C ASP A 3 10.78 4.52 -13.83
N SER A 4 11.65 4.88 -12.89
CA SER A 4 13.01 5.35 -13.18
C SER A 4 13.92 4.30 -13.81
N ASN A 5 13.55 3.01 -13.76
CA ASN A 5 14.24 1.95 -14.48
C ASN A 5 13.73 1.80 -15.93
N GLY A 6 12.66 2.51 -16.28
CA GLY A 6 12.00 2.43 -17.59
C GLY A 6 10.92 1.34 -17.67
N ASP A 7 10.62 0.67 -16.56
CA ASP A 7 9.67 -0.43 -16.53
C ASP A 7 8.23 0.08 -16.48
N ALA A 8 7.35 -0.56 -17.25
CA ALA A 8 5.94 -0.21 -17.27
C ALA A 8 5.25 -0.66 -15.97
N ARG A 9 4.68 0.28 -15.24
CA ARG A 9 3.89 0.08 -14.02
C ARG A 9 2.41 0.34 -14.27
N GLY A 10 1.58 -0.40 -13.55
CA GLY A 10 0.12 -0.32 -13.61
C GLY A 10 -0.54 -0.36 -12.23
N ALA A 11 -1.83 -0.01 -12.20
CA ALA A 11 -2.69 -0.13 -11.04
C ALA A 11 -4.14 -0.33 -11.49
N CYS A 12 -4.96 -0.95 -10.65
CA CYS A 12 -6.41 -0.95 -10.80
C CYS A 12 -7.03 0.02 -9.79
N PHE A 13 -8.09 0.73 -10.18
CA PHE A 13 -8.84 1.63 -9.30
C PHE A 13 -10.31 1.23 -9.29
N ILE A 14 -10.80 0.84 -8.12
CA ILE A 14 -12.18 0.41 -7.89
C ILE A 14 -12.94 1.57 -7.24
N ILE A 15 -13.98 2.02 -7.93
CA ILE A 15 -14.81 3.16 -7.53
C ILE A 15 -16.06 2.66 -6.82
N THR A 16 -16.19 2.99 -5.53
CA THR A 16 -17.46 2.94 -4.81
C THR A 16 -18.30 4.17 -5.13
N GLN A 17 -19.54 3.96 -5.59
CA GLN A 17 -20.44 5.06 -5.94
C GLN A 17 -20.90 5.80 -4.69
N SER A 18 -20.73 7.12 -4.68
CA SER A 18 -21.14 7.98 -3.57
C SER A 18 -21.42 9.39 -4.02
N LYS A 19 -22.33 10.06 -3.31
CA LYS A 19 -22.61 11.51 -3.47
C LYS A 19 -21.66 12.38 -2.65
N GLN A 20 -20.85 11.79 -1.79
CA GLN A 20 -19.90 12.47 -0.92
C GLN A 20 -18.48 11.97 -1.21
N PRO A 21 -17.44 12.79 -0.97
CA PRO A 21 -16.06 12.32 -1.02
C PRO A 21 -15.86 11.13 -0.09
N LEU A 22 -15.32 10.03 -0.61
CA LEU A 22 -15.02 8.84 0.19
C LEU A 22 -13.53 8.75 0.50
N PRO A 23 -13.14 8.11 1.61
CA PRO A 23 -11.77 7.71 1.87
C PRO A 23 -11.17 6.85 0.74
N LEU A 24 -9.85 6.83 0.66
CA LEU A 24 -9.10 5.96 -0.25
C LEU A 24 -8.38 4.87 0.56
N LEU A 25 -8.57 3.61 0.19
CA LEU A 25 -7.76 2.49 0.65
C LEU A 25 -6.78 2.07 -0.46
N VAL A 26 -5.50 2.07 -0.17
CA VAL A 26 -4.46 1.51 -1.05
C VAL A 26 -4.09 0.13 -0.53
N TRP A 27 -4.23 -0.89 -1.37
CA TRP A 27 -3.92 -2.28 -1.02
C TRP A 27 -2.68 -2.78 -1.77
N LEU A 28 -1.71 -3.31 -1.02
CA LEU A 28 -0.51 -3.93 -1.54
C LEU A 28 -0.57 -5.46 -1.35
N HIS A 29 -0.53 -6.20 -2.45
CA HIS A 29 -0.58 -7.66 -2.42
C HIS A 29 0.69 -8.28 -1.83
N SER A 30 0.60 -9.54 -1.40
CA SER A 30 1.76 -10.36 -0.99
C SER A 30 2.66 -10.69 -2.18
N SER A 31 3.89 -11.10 -1.89
CA SER A 31 4.80 -11.70 -2.87
C SER A 31 4.16 -12.94 -3.50
N LEU A 32 4.50 -13.23 -4.76
CA LEU A 32 3.98 -14.34 -5.57
C LEU A 32 2.47 -14.30 -5.90
N TYR A 33 1.70 -13.41 -5.27
CA TYR A 33 0.28 -13.24 -5.52
C TYR A 33 0.00 -11.94 -6.28
N PRO A 34 -0.98 -11.92 -7.19
CA PRO A 34 -1.37 -10.69 -7.89
C PRO A 34 -2.19 -9.75 -7.01
N ALA A 35 -2.41 -8.53 -7.47
CA ALA A 35 -3.28 -7.54 -6.82
C ALA A 35 -4.72 -8.04 -6.58
N SER A 36 -5.22 -8.99 -7.37
CA SER A 36 -6.53 -9.63 -7.17
C SER A 36 -6.61 -10.48 -5.90
N SER A 37 -5.49 -10.76 -5.22
CA SER A 37 -5.46 -11.39 -3.89
C SER A 37 -6.22 -10.60 -2.81
N ILE A 38 -6.54 -9.33 -3.06
CA ILE A 38 -7.49 -8.59 -2.20
C ILE A 38 -8.84 -9.32 -2.05
N SER A 39 -9.24 -10.15 -3.02
CA SER A 39 -10.45 -10.98 -2.94
C SER A 39 -10.42 -12.06 -1.86
N LEU A 40 -9.23 -12.38 -1.31
CA LEU A 40 -9.07 -13.28 -0.17
C LEU A 40 -9.34 -12.57 1.17
N THR A 41 -9.61 -11.26 1.13
CA THR A 41 -9.92 -10.44 2.30
C THR A 41 -11.40 -10.09 2.32
N GLY A 42 -11.87 -9.51 3.43
CA GLY A 42 -13.20 -8.89 3.49
C GLY A 42 -13.26 -7.47 2.91
N LEU A 43 -12.16 -6.91 2.40
CA LEU A 43 -12.08 -5.49 2.05
C LEU A 43 -12.93 -5.12 0.82
N LEU A 44 -13.14 -6.04 -0.13
CA LEU A 44 -14.05 -5.77 -1.25
C LEU A 44 -15.52 -5.75 -0.79
N GLU A 45 -15.91 -6.66 0.10
CA GLU A 45 -17.29 -6.78 0.59
C GLU A 45 -17.73 -5.62 1.49
N GLN A 46 -16.75 -4.90 2.06
CA GLN A 46 -16.95 -3.76 2.96
C GLN A 46 -16.83 -2.40 2.25
N ALA A 47 -16.46 -2.39 0.96
CA ALA A 47 -16.13 -1.17 0.21
C ALA A 47 -17.27 -0.15 0.13
N ASP A 48 -18.53 -0.60 0.26
CA ASP A 48 -19.75 0.24 0.26
C ASP A 48 -20.46 0.30 1.62
N LYS A 49 -19.92 -0.38 2.65
CA LYS A 49 -20.58 -0.55 3.97
C LYS A 49 -19.79 0.01 5.14
N ALA A 50 -18.47 -0.03 5.08
CA ALA A 50 -17.66 0.38 6.22
C ALA A 50 -17.63 1.90 6.36
N ASN A 51 -17.66 2.37 7.60
CA ASN A 51 -17.40 3.76 7.90
C ASN A 51 -15.91 3.92 8.28
N LEU A 52 -15.14 4.59 7.41
CA LEU A 52 -13.73 4.90 7.65
C LEU A 52 -13.49 6.37 8.02
N THR A 53 -14.53 7.12 8.41
CA THR A 53 -14.39 8.55 8.73
C THR A 53 -14.01 8.83 10.18
N GLY A 54 -14.21 7.84 11.06
CA GLY A 54 -14.03 7.97 12.51
C GLY A 54 -15.20 8.67 13.22
N THR A 55 -16.29 8.96 12.51
CA THR A 55 -17.51 9.56 13.08
C THR A 55 -18.72 8.70 12.78
N SER A 56 -19.69 8.61 13.70
CA SER A 56 -20.87 7.75 13.52
C SER A 56 -21.79 8.18 12.37
N ASP A 57 -21.68 9.44 11.93
CA ASP A 57 -22.49 10.08 10.91
C ASP A 57 -21.78 10.24 9.55
N GLY A 58 -20.53 9.78 9.43
CA GLY A 58 -19.78 9.90 8.18
C GLY A 58 -20.31 9.01 7.05
N PRO A 59 -19.95 9.32 5.79
CA PRO A 59 -20.32 8.50 4.64
C PRO A 59 -19.79 7.07 4.79
N LEU A 60 -20.61 6.11 4.36
CA LEU A 60 -20.20 4.72 4.22
C LEU A 60 -19.43 4.53 2.92
N GLY A 61 -18.44 3.66 2.98
CA GLY A 61 -17.64 3.19 1.86
C GLY A 61 -16.30 3.88 1.69
N TYR A 62 -15.52 3.35 0.76
CA TYR A 62 -14.20 3.83 0.37
C TYR A 62 -13.88 3.40 -1.06
N HIS A 63 -13.04 4.16 -1.73
CA HIS A 63 -12.43 3.73 -3.00
C HIS A 63 -11.24 2.83 -2.73
N ILE A 64 -10.89 1.95 -3.68
CA ILE A 64 -9.74 1.06 -3.55
C ILE A 64 -8.77 1.29 -4.71
N LEU A 65 -7.51 1.56 -4.39
CA LEU A 65 -6.40 1.57 -5.32
C LEU A 65 -5.56 0.30 -5.13
N LEU A 66 -5.29 -0.39 -6.23
CA LEU A 66 -4.54 -1.64 -6.29
C LEU A 66 -3.31 -1.46 -7.19
N PRO A 67 -2.20 -0.87 -6.70
CA PRO A 67 -0.96 -0.82 -7.47
C PRO A 67 -0.43 -2.22 -7.72
N TYR A 68 0.21 -2.43 -8.88
CA TYR A 68 0.82 -3.72 -9.23
C TYR A 68 2.29 -3.75 -8.80
N GLY A 69 2.65 -4.76 -8.01
CA GLY A 69 4.03 -5.14 -7.77
C GLY A 69 4.70 -5.59 -9.06
N ARG A 70 6.02 -5.69 -9.04
CA ARG A 70 6.84 -6.04 -10.20
C ARG A 70 7.54 -7.37 -9.97
N SER A 71 8.05 -7.97 -11.04
CA SER A 71 9.03 -9.04 -10.88
C SER A 71 10.28 -8.46 -10.24
N THR A 72 10.67 -8.98 -9.09
CA THR A 72 11.85 -8.54 -8.34
C THR A 72 12.47 -9.71 -7.59
N THR A 73 13.68 -9.50 -7.08
CA THR A 73 14.29 -10.38 -6.09
C THR A 73 13.70 -10.04 -4.72
N HIS A 74 13.50 -11.08 -3.93
CA HIS A 74 13.08 -10.98 -2.54
C HIS A 74 14.16 -11.62 -1.67
N PHE A 75 14.37 -11.12 -0.46
CA PHE A 75 15.25 -11.77 0.50
C PHE A 75 14.45 -12.67 1.44
N TYR A 76 13.62 -13.57 0.88
CA TYR A 76 12.96 -14.66 1.58
C TYR A 76 13.49 -16.02 1.09
N PRO A 77 13.22 -17.13 1.81
CA PRO A 77 13.54 -18.47 1.32
C PRO A 77 12.75 -18.87 0.06
N ILE A 78 13.34 -19.77 -0.74
CA ILE A 78 12.66 -20.43 -1.88
C ILE A 78 11.31 -21.02 -1.42
N PRO A 79 10.21 -20.85 -2.17
CA PRO A 79 10.14 -20.29 -3.53
C PRO A 79 9.90 -18.78 -3.61
N ASP A 80 9.98 -18.06 -2.49
CA ASP A 80 9.68 -16.62 -2.40
C ASP A 80 10.94 -15.76 -2.47
N ASP A 81 12.06 -16.27 -2.99
CA ASP A 81 13.30 -15.52 -3.21
C ASP A 81 13.26 -14.65 -4.48
N GLN A 82 12.25 -14.86 -5.34
CA GLN A 82 12.04 -14.09 -6.56
C GLN A 82 10.60 -14.19 -7.04
N GLY A 83 10.12 -13.14 -7.70
CA GLY A 83 8.82 -13.15 -8.36
C GLY A 83 8.12 -11.82 -8.24
N THR A 84 6.80 -11.82 -8.40
CA THR A 84 5.99 -10.62 -8.24
C THR A 84 5.97 -10.18 -6.78
N GLY A 85 6.27 -8.90 -6.50
CA GLY A 85 6.24 -8.36 -5.15
C GLY A 85 6.72 -6.91 -5.09
N TRP A 86 7.21 -6.53 -3.92
CA TRP A 86 7.67 -5.20 -3.55
C TRP A 86 9.08 -5.29 -2.97
N ASP A 87 9.94 -4.34 -3.34
CA ASP A 87 11.29 -4.26 -2.80
C ASP A 87 11.33 -3.42 -1.53
N ASN A 88 10.87 -4.02 -0.43
CA ASN A 88 10.93 -3.41 0.91
C ASN A 88 12.34 -3.46 1.54
N TRP A 89 13.35 -3.96 0.82
CA TRP A 89 14.75 -3.95 1.28
C TRP A 89 15.52 -2.78 0.69
N TYR A 90 15.12 -2.30 -0.49
CA TYR A 90 15.64 -1.06 -1.06
C TYR A 90 14.98 0.16 -0.42
N ARG A 91 15.38 0.50 0.81
CA ARG A 91 14.69 1.50 1.64
C ARG A 91 15.05 2.97 1.32
N ASN A 92 15.22 3.30 0.04
CA ASN A 92 15.34 4.71 -0.35
C ASN A 92 13.96 5.35 -0.50
N TYR A 93 13.55 6.09 0.53
CA TYR A 93 12.29 6.86 0.56
C TYR A 93 12.48 8.37 0.33
N ASN A 94 13.71 8.81 0.01
CA ASN A 94 14.02 10.21 -0.24
C ASN A 94 13.60 10.61 -1.67
N ARG A 95 12.49 11.34 -1.79
CA ARG A 95 11.94 11.77 -3.09
C ARG A 95 12.81 12.78 -3.86
N SER A 96 13.83 13.35 -3.21
CA SER A 96 14.82 14.19 -3.89
C SER A 96 15.99 13.39 -4.46
N ASP A 97 16.10 12.11 -4.14
CA ASP A 97 17.15 11.22 -4.65
C ASP A 97 16.74 10.61 -6.01
N PRO A 98 17.56 10.72 -7.07
CA PRO A 98 17.31 10.04 -8.34
C PRO A 98 17.19 8.52 -8.22
N ALA A 99 17.77 7.94 -7.17
CA ALA A 99 17.72 6.52 -6.88
C ALA A 99 16.57 6.16 -5.91
N LEU A 100 15.49 6.94 -5.87
CA LEU A 100 14.27 6.59 -5.12
C LEU A 100 13.84 5.15 -5.45
N ASN A 101 13.33 4.43 -4.44
CA ASN A 101 12.74 3.12 -4.67
C ASN A 101 11.60 3.21 -5.71
N VAL A 102 11.72 2.43 -6.79
CA VAL A 102 10.76 2.45 -7.90
C VAL A 102 9.34 2.07 -7.50
N ASP A 103 9.18 1.25 -6.45
CA ASP A 103 7.88 0.88 -5.92
C ASP A 103 7.23 2.06 -5.19
N VAL A 104 8.02 2.85 -4.44
CA VAL A 104 7.58 4.13 -3.86
C VAL A 104 7.20 5.11 -4.96
N GLN A 105 8.02 5.23 -6.01
CA GLN A 105 7.75 6.11 -7.14
C GLN A 105 6.43 5.76 -7.84
N ALA A 106 6.17 4.47 -8.06
CA ALA A 106 4.92 4.01 -8.67
C ALA A 106 3.72 4.29 -7.76
N MET A 107 3.83 4.04 -6.46
CA MET A 107 2.77 4.34 -5.48
C MET A 107 2.47 5.84 -5.40
N ASP A 108 3.50 6.68 -5.30
CA ASP A 108 3.38 8.15 -5.34
C ASP A 108 2.61 8.59 -6.59
N TYR A 109 2.98 8.05 -7.77
CA TYR A 109 2.32 8.35 -9.03
C TYR A 109 0.85 7.97 -9.01
N PHE A 110 0.50 6.72 -8.66
CA PHE A 110 -0.88 6.24 -8.76
C PHE A 110 -1.79 6.87 -7.71
N ILE A 111 -1.30 7.05 -6.48
CA ILE A 111 -2.04 7.76 -5.43
C ILE A 111 -2.29 9.20 -5.88
N ASN A 112 -1.26 9.92 -6.30
CA ASN A 112 -1.44 11.29 -6.78
C ASN A 112 -2.38 11.35 -7.99
N LYS A 113 -2.30 10.38 -8.90
CA LYS A 113 -3.17 10.31 -10.09
C LYS A 113 -4.64 10.23 -9.69
N VAL A 114 -5.02 9.35 -8.76
CA VAL A 114 -6.43 9.24 -8.35
C VAL A 114 -6.88 10.43 -7.51
N LEU A 115 -6.01 10.99 -6.67
CA LEU A 115 -6.30 12.19 -5.87
C LEU A 115 -6.48 13.47 -6.70
N THR A 116 -5.88 13.52 -7.90
CA THR A 116 -5.93 14.71 -8.78
C THR A 116 -6.93 14.59 -9.94
N THR A 117 -7.26 13.37 -10.38
CA THR A 117 -8.16 13.13 -11.55
C THR A 117 -9.65 13.16 -11.19
N GLN A 118 -10.02 13.41 -9.93
CA GLN A 118 -11.41 13.38 -9.41
C GLN A 118 -12.45 13.88 -10.42
N SER A 119 -13.58 13.18 -10.54
CA SER A 119 -14.62 13.42 -11.55
C SER A 119 -16.02 13.47 -10.93
N ASN A 120 -17.06 13.54 -11.76
CA ASN A 120 -18.44 13.36 -11.29
C ASN A 120 -18.72 11.92 -10.85
N ASP A 121 -17.90 10.95 -11.27
CA ASP A 121 -18.07 9.53 -10.94
C ASP A 121 -17.47 9.18 -9.57
N TYR A 122 -16.50 9.98 -9.09
CA TYR A 122 -15.85 9.76 -7.81
C TYR A 122 -15.16 11.01 -7.26
N GLN A 123 -15.19 11.16 -5.95
CA GLN A 123 -14.48 12.20 -5.20
C GLN A 123 -13.76 11.54 -4.03
N ILE A 124 -12.49 11.90 -3.80
CA ILE A 124 -11.70 11.31 -2.71
C ILE A 124 -11.55 12.34 -1.60
N ASP A 125 -11.86 11.93 -0.37
CA ASP A 125 -11.45 12.63 0.83
C ASP A 125 -9.94 12.49 1.04
N LYS A 126 -9.22 13.54 0.67
CA LYS A 126 -7.74 13.59 0.70
C LYS A 126 -7.17 13.55 2.13
N SER A 127 -7.99 13.79 3.16
CA SER A 127 -7.56 13.67 4.56
C SER A 127 -7.59 12.22 5.05
N ARG A 128 -8.17 11.29 4.27
CA ARG A 128 -8.39 9.90 4.66
C ARG A 128 -7.87 8.94 3.58
N VAL A 129 -6.55 8.94 3.41
CA VAL A 129 -5.83 7.96 2.59
C VAL A 129 -5.22 6.90 3.52
N PHE A 130 -5.66 5.66 3.38
CA PHE A 130 -5.25 4.53 4.20
C PHE A 130 -4.42 3.56 3.39
N LEU A 131 -3.43 2.92 4.03
CA LEU A 131 -2.72 1.79 3.46
C LEU A 131 -3.10 0.47 4.13
N SER A 132 -3.08 -0.58 3.34
CA SER A 132 -3.18 -1.95 3.81
C SER A 132 -2.40 -2.87 2.87
N GLY A 133 -2.15 -4.09 3.33
CA GLY A 133 -1.44 -5.08 2.56
C GLY A 133 -1.30 -6.37 3.32
N TRP A 134 -0.72 -7.36 2.64
CA TRP A 134 -0.47 -8.69 3.18
C TRP A 134 0.99 -9.10 2.97
N SER A 135 1.63 -9.69 3.99
CA SER A 135 2.98 -10.28 3.87
C SER A 135 4.01 -9.26 3.34
N ASN A 136 4.75 -9.54 2.26
CA ASN A 136 5.67 -8.58 1.65
C ASN A 136 5.02 -7.21 1.35
N GLY A 137 3.77 -7.19 0.87
CA GLY A 137 3.01 -5.95 0.67
C GLY A 137 2.63 -5.25 1.98
N ALA A 138 2.46 -5.99 3.07
CA ALA A 138 2.25 -5.41 4.40
C ALA A 138 3.50 -4.69 4.92
N ALA A 139 4.69 -5.29 4.76
CA ALA A 139 5.95 -4.63 5.10
C ALA A 139 6.15 -3.34 4.29
N MET A 140 5.98 -3.42 2.96
CA MET A 140 6.05 -2.24 2.08
C MET A 140 5.03 -1.16 2.47
N ALA A 141 3.80 -1.55 2.83
CA ALA A 141 2.75 -0.62 3.23
C ALA A 141 3.13 0.13 4.52
N VAL A 142 3.72 -0.56 5.49
CA VAL A 142 4.19 0.05 6.75
C VAL A 142 5.33 1.03 6.47
N GLU A 143 6.37 0.62 5.72
CA GLU A 143 7.50 1.50 5.42
C GLU A 143 7.07 2.73 4.62
N TYR A 144 6.24 2.54 3.60
CA TYR A 144 5.70 3.63 2.80
C TYR A 144 4.90 4.60 3.67
N ALA A 145 4.01 4.10 4.54
CA ALA A 145 3.19 4.93 5.41
C ALA A 145 4.03 5.72 6.44
N LEU A 146 5.11 5.15 6.96
CA LEU A 146 6.04 5.83 7.87
C LEU A 146 6.90 6.89 7.17
N ASN A 147 7.07 6.79 5.86
CA ASN A 147 7.95 7.65 5.08
C ASN A 147 7.21 8.53 4.05
N THR A 148 5.89 8.62 4.14
CA THR A 148 5.08 9.39 3.19
C THR A 148 4.06 10.26 3.92
N PRO A 149 4.12 11.59 3.78
CA PRO A 149 3.11 12.47 4.34
C PRO A 149 1.75 12.26 3.66
N GLY A 150 0.66 12.49 4.41
CA GLY A 150 -0.71 12.39 3.89
C GLY A 150 -1.34 11.01 3.98
N ILE A 151 -0.62 10.02 4.52
CA ILE A 151 -1.21 8.73 4.90
C ILE A 151 -1.81 8.85 6.29
N ALA A 152 -3.13 8.62 6.39
CA ALA A 152 -3.88 8.79 7.63
C ALA A 152 -3.64 7.64 8.63
N SER A 153 -3.55 6.40 8.15
CA SER A 153 -3.12 5.25 8.93
C SER A 153 -2.80 4.05 8.04
N VAL A 154 -2.18 3.03 8.62
CA VAL A 154 -1.90 1.75 7.97
C VAL A 154 -2.39 0.58 8.84
N ALA A 155 -3.11 -0.35 8.22
CA ALA A 155 -3.60 -1.56 8.87
C ALA A 155 -3.31 -2.77 7.99
N VAL A 156 -2.49 -3.72 8.45
CA VAL A 156 -1.93 -4.75 7.58
C VAL A 156 -2.05 -6.16 8.15
N TYR A 157 -2.01 -7.15 7.26
CA TYR A 157 -2.10 -8.58 7.60
C TYR A 157 -0.72 -9.23 7.47
N SER A 158 -0.29 -9.96 8.50
CA SER A 158 0.89 -10.84 8.46
C SER A 158 2.16 -10.13 7.99
N ALA A 159 2.45 -8.94 8.51
CA ALA A 159 3.63 -8.19 8.09
C ALA A 159 4.92 -8.88 8.56
N PRO A 160 5.91 -9.16 7.70
CA PRO A 160 7.27 -9.35 8.20
C PRO A 160 7.79 -8.04 8.80
N ASP A 161 8.81 -8.12 9.66
CA ASP A 161 9.46 -6.90 10.18
C ASP A 161 10.09 -6.15 8.99
N PRO A 162 9.62 -4.93 8.66
CA PRO A 162 10.08 -4.25 7.47
C PRO A 162 11.57 -3.86 7.53
N TYR A 163 12.15 -3.76 8.72
CA TYR A 163 13.51 -3.27 8.93
C TYR A 163 14.51 -4.36 9.34
N ARG A 164 14.03 -5.50 9.85
CA ARG A 164 14.88 -6.51 10.50
C ARG A 164 14.35 -7.93 10.35
N ASP A 165 13.70 -8.26 9.23
CA ASP A 165 13.27 -9.64 8.97
C ASP A 165 14.45 -10.64 9.01
N ASN A 166 14.16 -11.91 9.27
CA ASN A 166 15.15 -12.95 9.58
C ASN A 166 16.21 -13.16 8.49
N HIS A 167 15.91 -12.79 7.24
CA HIS A 167 16.80 -12.91 6.08
C HIS A 167 17.16 -11.54 5.48
N ASP A 168 16.94 -10.45 6.22
CA ASP A 168 17.24 -9.11 5.76
C ASP A 168 18.75 -8.92 5.51
N PRO A 169 19.18 -8.67 4.26
CA PRO A 169 20.60 -8.47 3.93
C PRO A 169 21.16 -7.16 4.49
N CYS A 170 20.28 -6.24 4.90
CA CYS A 170 20.64 -4.90 5.35
C CYS A 170 19.68 -4.46 6.46
N ALA A 171 19.69 -5.18 7.59
CA ALA A 171 18.89 -4.80 8.74
C ALA A 171 19.20 -3.35 9.19
N GLN A 172 18.16 -2.56 9.42
CA GLN A 172 18.27 -1.15 9.76
C GLN A 172 17.50 -0.81 11.04
N THR A 173 17.88 0.30 11.68
CA THR A 173 17.04 0.91 12.71
C THR A 173 15.93 1.69 12.02
N PRO A 174 14.65 1.56 12.42
CA PRO A 174 13.57 2.35 11.82
C PRO A 174 13.85 3.86 11.87
N TYR A 175 13.61 4.56 10.76
CA TYR A 175 13.78 6.02 10.63
C TYR A 175 12.51 6.69 10.10
N PRO A 176 11.36 6.52 10.79
CA PRO A 176 10.10 7.10 10.33
C PRO A 176 10.20 8.62 10.26
N THR A 177 9.72 9.19 9.15
CA THR A 177 9.60 10.65 8.99
C THR A 177 8.19 11.16 9.31
N ASN A 178 7.25 10.24 9.55
CA ASN A 178 5.86 10.53 9.89
C ASN A 178 5.40 9.69 11.09
N LEU A 179 4.50 10.24 11.91
CA LEU A 179 3.88 9.56 13.06
C LEU A 179 2.57 8.87 12.66
N THR A 180 2.65 7.98 11.66
CA THR A 180 1.47 7.32 11.10
C THR A 180 0.98 6.21 12.04
N PRO A 181 -0.31 6.18 12.45
CA PRO A 181 -0.86 5.08 13.23
C PRO A 181 -0.77 3.74 12.48
N ILE A 182 -0.28 2.71 13.16
CA ILE A 182 -0.10 1.36 12.61
C ILE A 182 -0.96 0.37 13.39
N ARG A 183 -1.67 -0.49 12.67
CA ARG A 183 -2.25 -1.73 13.21
C ARG A 183 -1.72 -2.93 12.43
N ILE A 184 -1.20 -3.92 13.13
CA ILE A 184 -0.73 -5.16 12.51
C ILE A 184 -1.61 -6.31 13.02
N LEU A 185 -2.15 -7.08 12.10
CA LEU A 185 -2.97 -8.25 12.37
C LEU A 185 -2.19 -9.51 12.01
N TYR A 186 -2.03 -10.42 12.97
CA TYR A 186 -1.48 -11.74 12.74
C TYR A 186 -2.49 -12.79 13.17
N ASN A 187 -2.48 -13.92 12.47
CA ASN A 187 -3.07 -15.14 13.01
C ASN A 187 -2.10 -15.74 14.03
N GLN A 188 -2.64 -16.47 15.01
CA GLN A 188 -1.81 -17.14 16.02
C GLN A 188 -0.87 -18.21 15.44
N CYS A 189 -1.20 -18.76 14.28
CA CYS A 189 -0.47 -19.84 13.62
C CYS A 189 0.10 -19.43 12.26
N ASP A 190 0.42 -18.13 12.13
CA ASP A 190 1.17 -17.57 11.00
C ASP A 190 2.68 -17.85 11.15
#